data_AF-A0A060CPN5-F1
#
_entry.id   AF-A0A060CPN5-F1
#
_cell.length_a   1.000
_cell.length_b   1.000
_cell.length_c   1.000
_cell.angle_alpha   90.00
_cell.angle_beta   90.00
_cell.angle_gamma   90.00
#
_symmetry.space_group_name_H-M   'P 1'
#
loop_
_entity.id
_entity.type
_entity.pdbx_description
1 polymer ?
#
loop_
_entity_poly.entity_id
_entity_poly.type
_entity_poly.pdbx_seq_one_letter_code
_entity_poly.pdbx_strand_id
1 'polypeptide(L)'
;SIGEVRNWDYRFCWLRDASMSIETLVGVGHKSAAERFISFLNSILISKSDKFQIMYGIRGERILTETELTHLSGYKNSRPVRIGNDAYRQKQNDSFGYLMDVIYQYYQFFLRNIG
;
A
#
# COMPACT_ATOMS: atom_id res chain seq x y z
N SER A 1 9.92 -18.12 -18.66
CA SER A 1 8.72 -17.60 -17.98
C SER A 1 8.54 -16.13 -18.33
N ILE A 2 7.32 -15.61 -18.29
CA ILE A 2 7.07 -14.16 -18.38
C ILE A 2 7.25 -13.56 -16.98
N GLY A 3 7.95 -12.43 -16.89
CA GLY A 3 8.27 -11.80 -15.60
C GLY A 3 9.40 -12.50 -14.83
N GLU A 4 10.07 -13.48 -15.43
CA GLU A 4 11.18 -14.23 -14.81
C GLU A 4 10.77 -14.85 -13.46
N VAL A 5 11.47 -14.47 -12.38
CA VAL A 5 11.17 -14.85 -11.01
C VAL A 5 10.11 -13.96 -10.37
N ARG A 6 9.66 -12.89 -11.04
CA ARG A 6 8.76 -11.88 -10.45
C ARG A 6 7.29 -12.22 -10.68
N ASN A 7 6.77 -13.13 -9.88
CA ASN A 7 5.40 -13.62 -10.05
C ASN A 7 4.73 -13.86 -8.69
N TRP A 8 3.91 -12.88 -8.29
CA TRP A 8 3.17 -12.86 -7.03
C TRP A 8 1.68 -12.68 -7.30
N ASP A 9 0.85 -13.25 -6.43
CA ASP A 9 -0.49 -12.73 -6.19
C ASP A 9 -0.38 -11.37 -5.48
N TYR A 10 -0.26 -10.30 -6.27
CA TYR A 10 0.16 -8.99 -5.79
C TYR A 10 -1.01 -8.14 -5.29
N ARG A 11 -1.61 -8.56 -4.17
CA ARG A 11 -2.73 -7.85 -3.52
C ARG A 11 -2.25 -7.08 -2.29
N PHE A 12 -1.35 -6.13 -2.51
CA PHE A 12 -0.74 -5.33 -1.45
C PHE A 12 -0.82 -3.84 -1.74
N CYS A 13 -0.89 -3.04 -0.68
CA CYS A 13 -0.80 -1.59 -0.70
C CYS A 13 0.56 -1.16 -0.14
N TRP A 14 1.43 -0.64 -1.00
CA TRP A 14 2.66 0.02 -0.60
C TRP A 14 2.35 1.46 -0.20
N LEU A 15 2.70 1.87 1.00
CA LEU A 15 2.30 3.18 1.51
C LEU A 15 2.88 4.33 0.69
N ARG A 16 4.14 4.23 0.24
CA ARG A 16 4.77 5.25 -0.61
C ARG A 16 4.02 5.38 -1.94
N ASP A 17 3.88 4.28 -2.65
CA ASP A 17 3.26 4.22 -3.99
C ASP A 17 1.79 4.64 -3.96
N ALA A 18 1.04 4.21 -2.94
CA ALA A 18 -0.32 4.64 -2.71
C ALA A 18 -0.39 6.14 -2.41
N SER A 19 0.52 6.67 -1.58
CA SER A 19 0.56 8.10 -1.26
C SER A 19 0.80 8.96 -2.50
N MET A 20 1.78 8.62 -3.34
CA MET A 20 2.03 9.33 -4.62
C MET A 20 0.84 9.26 -5.58
N SER A 21 0.17 8.11 -5.64
CA SER A 21 -1.02 7.93 -6.48
C SER A 21 -2.19 8.79 -5.98
N ILE A 22 -2.41 8.83 -4.66
CA ILE A 22 -3.48 9.62 -4.04
C ILE A 22 -3.17 11.11 -4.12
N GLU A 23 -1.92 11.52 -3.95
CA GLU A 23 -1.46 12.91 -4.14
C GLU A 23 -1.88 13.45 -5.51
N THR A 24 -1.59 12.68 -6.57
CA THR A 24 -2.00 13.03 -7.94
C THR A 24 -3.53 13.17 -8.05
N LEU A 25 -4.28 12.25 -7.44
CA LEU A 25 -5.75 12.28 -7.44
C LEU A 25 -6.31 13.48 -6.65
N VAL A 26 -5.68 13.87 -5.54
CA VAL A 26 -6.03 15.09 -4.79
C VAL A 26 -5.80 16.32 -5.66
N GLY A 27 -4.66 16.40 -6.34
CA GLY A 27 -4.31 17.52 -7.22
C GLY A 27 -5.30 17.77 -8.36
N VAL A 28 -6.01 16.73 -8.82
CA VAL A 28 -7.07 16.85 -9.85
C VAL A 28 -8.50 16.86 -9.26
N GLY A 29 -8.65 16.95 -7.93
CA GLY A 29 -9.95 17.14 -7.26
C GLY A 29 -10.71 15.86 -6.87
N HIS A 30 -10.10 14.67 -6.92
CA HIS A 30 -10.76 13.41 -6.54
C HIS A 30 -10.79 13.19 -5.02
N LYS A 31 -11.67 13.94 -4.34
CA LYS A 31 -11.87 13.85 -2.87
C LYS A 31 -12.14 12.43 -2.38
N SER A 32 -13.04 11.68 -3.04
CA SER A 32 -13.47 10.36 -2.57
C SER A 32 -12.33 9.33 -2.54
N ALA A 33 -11.36 9.44 -3.44
CA ALA A 33 -10.19 8.57 -3.45
C ALA A 33 -9.31 8.83 -2.23
N ALA A 34 -9.08 10.10 -1.91
CA ALA A 34 -8.33 10.50 -0.73
C ALA A 34 -9.05 10.08 0.57
N GLU A 35 -10.37 10.27 0.67
CA GLU A 35 -11.15 9.82 1.82
C GLU A 35 -11.03 8.31 2.05
N ARG A 36 -11.13 7.50 0.99
CA ARG A 36 -10.95 6.04 1.08
C ARG A 36 -9.54 5.66 1.53
N PHE A 37 -8.52 6.39 1.07
CA PHE A 37 -7.15 6.14 1.50
C PHE A 37 -6.94 6.52 2.98
N ILE A 38 -7.43 7.67 3.43
CA ILE A 38 -7.40 8.05 4.85
C ILE A 38 -8.15 7.03 5.72
N SER A 39 -9.30 6.54 5.26
CA SER A 39 -10.04 5.47 5.94
C SER A 39 -9.22 4.17 6.02
N PHE A 40 -8.52 3.79 4.95
CA PHE A 40 -7.60 2.66 4.97
C PHE A 40 -6.47 2.86 5.99
N LEU A 41 -5.84 4.04 6.03
CA LEU A 41 -4.80 4.35 7.02
C LEU A 41 -5.30 4.23 8.47
N ASN A 42 -6.53 4.69 8.73
CA ASN A 42 -7.16 4.53 10.04
C ASN A 42 -7.44 3.05 10.38
N SER A 43 -7.77 2.22 9.38
CA SER A 43 -8.03 0.80 9.60
C SER A 43 -6.78 -0.03 9.93
N ILE A 44 -5.59 0.41 9.49
CA ILE A 44 -4.32 -0.31 9.72
C ILE A 44 -3.60 0.12 11.01
N LEU A 45 -3.99 1.25 11.60
CA LEU A 45 -3.50 1.75 12.89
C LEU A 45 -4.47 1.32 14.00
N ILE A 46 -4.18 0.18 14.63
CA ILE A 46 -5.03 -0.41 15.68
C ILE A 46 -4.74 0.24 17.04
N SER A 47 -3.48 0.61 17.28
CA SER A 47 -3.02 1.26 18.51
C SER A 47 -2.17 2.50 18.23
N LYS A 48 -2.15 3.46 19.18
CA LYS A 48 -1.24 4.62 19.15
C LYS A 48 0.24 4.23 19.17
N SER A 49 0.56 3.02 19.62
CA SER A 49 1.92 2.48 19.60
C SER A 49 2.32 1.88 18.25
N ASP A 50 1.39 1.73 17.31
CA ASP A 50 1.66 1.09 16.04
C ASP A 50 2.57 1.96 15.19
N LYS A 51 3.61 1.33 14.65
CA LYS A 51 4.45 1.93 13.62
C LYS A 51 3.91 1.56 12.26
N PHE A 52 4.03 2.46 11.28
CA PHE A 52 3.73 2.09 9.91
C PHE A 52 4.77 1.09 9.38
N GLN A 53 4.28 0.09 8.65
CA GLN A 53 5.05 -0.76 7.76
C GLN A 53 5.10 -0.12 6.37
N ILE A 54 6.05 -0.55 5.54
CA ILE A 54 6.16 -0.02 4.18
C ILE A 54 4.99 -0.48 3.29
N MET A 55 4.37 -1.61 3.63
CA MET A 55 3.28 -2.20 2.88
C MET A 55 2.36 -3.05 3.77
N TYR A 56 1.12 -3.21 3.30
CA TYR A 56 0.04 -3.96 3.95
C TYR A 56 -0.72 -4.79 2.90
N GLY A 57 -1.43 -5.81 3.32
CA GLY A 57 -2.46 -6.42 2.48
C GLY A 57 -3.59 -5.43 2.19
N ILE A 58 -4.33 -5.62 1.10
CA ILE A 58 -5.43 -4.71 0.70
C ILE A 58 -6.57 -4.63 1.74
N ARG A 59 -6.62 -5.53 2.72
CA ARG A 59 -7.56 -5.46 3.85
C ARG A 59 -6.87 -5.09 5.17
N GLY A 60 -5.64 -4.60 5.11
CA GLY A 60 -4.87 -4.15 6.26
C GLY A 60 -4.01 -5.22 6.92
N GLU A 61 -3.84 -6.39 6.29
CA GLU A 61 -3.00 -7.46 6.83
C GLU A 61 -1.55 -6.97 7.04
N ARG A 62 -1.00 -7.24 8.22
CA ARG A 62 0.35 -6.79 8.63
C ARG A 62 1.42 -7.86 8.43
N ILE A 63 1.05 -9.13 8.63
CA ILE A 63 1.95 -10.26 8.43
C ILE A 63 1.78 -10.74 6.99
N LEU A 64 2.82 -10.52 6.18
CA LEU A 64 2.82 -10.82 4.76
C LEU A 64 3.90 -11.85 4.42
N THR A 65 4.08 -12.86 5.26
CA THR A 65 5.08 -13.92 5.06
C THR A 65 4.98 -14.50 3.65
N GLU A 66 6.09 -14.48 2.92
CA GLU A 66 6.13 -15.00 1.56
C GLU A 66 6.18 -16.53 1.54
N THR A 67 5.50 -17.14 0.57
CA THR A 67 5.54 -18.59 0.34
C THR A 67 5.44 -18.91 -1.15
N GLU A 68 6.26 -19.84 -1.62
CA GLU A 68 6.17 -20.36 -2.99
C GLU A 68 5.14 -21.49 -3.08
N LEU A 69 4.24 -21.41 -4.07
CA LEU A 69 3.21 -22.40 -4.34
C LEU A 69 3.65 -23.31 -5.50
N THR A 70 4.46 -24.34 -5.18
CA THR A 70 5.08 -25.25 -6.18
C THR A 70 4.07 -26.07 -6.98
N HIS A 71 2.85 -26.25 -6.46
CA HIS A 71 1.76 -26.96 -7.11
C HIS A 71 1.06 -26.15 -8.22
N LEU A 72 1.31 -24.85 -8.32
CA LEU A 72 0.74 -23.99 -9.36
C LEU A 72 1.70 -23.82 -10.54
N SER A 73 1.15 -23.84 -11.76
CA SER A 73 1.90 -23.53 -12.98
C SER A 73 2.09 -22.03 -13.21
N GLY A 74 1.21 -21.20 -12.64
CA GLY A 74 1.22 -19.75 -12.79
C GLY A 74 0.71 -19.26 -14.17
N TYR A 75 0.60 -17.95 -14.33
CA TYR A 75 0.17 -17.35 -15.59
C TYR A 75 1.16 -17.67 -16.72
N LYS A 76 0.69 -18.25 -17.83
CA LYS A 76 1.52 -18.68 -18.98
C LYS A 76 2.72 -19.56 -18.56
N ASN A 77 2.50 -20.46 -17.60
CA ASN A 77 3.52 -21.34 -17.03
C ASN A 77 4.70 -20.60 -16.35
N SER A 78 4.49 -19.33 -15.94
CA SER A 78 5.48 -18.58 -15.17
C SER A 78 5.62 -19.09 -13.75
N ARG A 79 6.85 -19.44 -13.39
CA ARG A 79 7.22 -19.96 -12.08
C ARG A 79 8.40 -19.18 -11.50
N PRO A 80 8.53 -19.12 -10.16
CA PRO A 80 7.59 -19.68 -9.16
C PRO A 80 6.35 -18.78 -8.98
N VAL A 81 5.27 -19.32 -8.40
CA VAL A 81 4.11 -18.52 -7.97
C VAL A 81 4.26 -18.23 -6.49
N ARG A 82 4.16 -16.95 -6.10
CA ARG A 82 4.30 -16.55 -4.70
C ARG A 82 3.03 -15.90 -4.15
N ILE A 83 2.76 -16.15 -2.88
CA ILE A 83 1.82 -15.38 -2.05
C ILE A 83 2.60 -14.73 -0.91
N GLY A 84 2.02 -13.70 -0.30
CA GLY A 84 2.75 -12.84 0.63
C GLY A 84 3.76 -11.95 -0.10
N ASN A 85 4.53 -11.17 0.67
CA ASN A 85 5.61 -10.34 0.16
C ASN A 85 6.58 -10.02 1.29
N ASP A 86 7.75 -10.66 1.25
CA ASP A 86 8.76 -10.57 2.31
C ASP A 86 9.38 -9.18 2.48
N ALA A 87 9.15 -8.27 1.53
CA ALA A 87 9.57 -6.89 1.65
C ALA A 87 8.89 -6.16 2.83
N TYR A 88 7.78 -6.66 3.38
CA TYR A 88 7.10 -6.04 4.53
C TYR A 88 8.00 -5.86 5.78
N ARG A 89 9.12 -6.60 5.85
CA ARG A 89 10.15 -6.50 6.90
C ARG A 89 11.20 -5.43 6.64
N GLN A 90 11.28 -4.88 5.43
CA GLN A 90 12.25 -3.86 5.09
C GLN A 90 11.89 -2.52 5.76
N LYS A 91 12.93 -1.75 6.10
CA LYS A 91 12.78 -0.40 6.63
C LYS A 91 13.06 0.60 5.52
N GLN A 92 12.05 1.36 5.12
CA GLN A 92 12.16 2.43 4.11
C GLN A 92 11.64 3.75 4.72
N ASN A 93 12.55 4.62 5.12
CA ASN A 93 12.22 5.81 5.92
C ASN A 93 11.55 6.93 5.09
N ASP A 94 11.76 6.94 3.78
CA ASP A 94 11.15 7.88 2.83
C ASP A 94 9.63 7.73 2.74
N SER A 95 9.10 6.54 2.99
CA SER A 95 7.65 6.25 2.95
C SER A 95 6.85 7.17 3.88
N PHE A 96 7.42 7.56 5.02
CA PHE A 96 6.77 8.47 5.96
C PHE A 96 6.61 9.89 5.40
N GLY A 97 7.57 10.36 4.59
CA GLY A 97 7.51 11.68 3.97
C GLY A 97 6.32 11.78 3.02
N TYR A 98 6.20 10.83 2.09
CA TYR A 98 5.07 10.77 1.16
C TYR A 98 3.73 10.61 1.87
N LEU A 99 3.68 9.79 2.92
CA LEU A 99 2.46 9.58 3.70
C LEU A 99 2.00 10.86 4.40
N MET A 100 2.93 11.57 5.05
CA MET A 100 2.61 12.83 5.74
C MET A 100 2.20 13.92 4.76
N ASP A 101 2.86 13.98 3.59
CA ASP A 101 2.54 14.97 2.56
C ASP A 101 1.10 14.79 2.04
N VAL A 102 0.70 13.58 1.67
CA VAL A 102 -0.66 13.35 1.16
C VAL A 102 -1.75 13.58 2.23
N ILE A 103 -1.47 13.27 3.50
CA ILE A 103 -2.37 13.62 4.62
C ILE A 103 -2.51 15.14 4.75
N TYR A 104 -1.39 15.86 4.64
CA TYR A 104 -1.40 17.32 4.69
C TYR A 104 -2.19 17.92 3.53
N GLN A 105 -1.98 17.44 2.29
CA GLN A 105 -2.75 17.88 1.13
C GLN A 105 -4.24 17.61 1.30
N TYR A 106 -4.63 16.40 1.74
CA TYR A 106 -6.03 16.08 2.05
C TYR A 106 -6.65 17.08 3.04
N TYR A 107 -5.92 17.44 4.10
CA TYR A 107 -6.38 18.43 5.07
C TYR A 107 -6.54 19.83 4.45
N GLN A 108 -5.55 20.30 3.68
CA GLN A 108 -5.61 21.64 3.06
C GLN A 108 -6.76 21.76 2.05
N PHE A 109 -6.93 20.77 1.18
CA PHE A 109 -7.92 20.86 0.10
C PHE A 109 -9.35 20.59 0.56
N PHE A 110 -9.56 19.68 1.53
CA PHE A 110 -10.90 19.19 1.83
C PHE A 110 -11.41 19.44 3.24
N LEU A 111 -10.54 19.67 4.23
CA LEU A 111 -10.96 19.88 5.62
C LEU A 111 -10.87 21.36 6.04
N ARG A 112 -9.83 22.07 5.58
CA ARG A 112 -9.64 23.49 5.91
C ARG A 112 -10.72 24.41 5.32
N ASN A 113 -11.34 24.00 4.20
CA ASN A 113 -12.38 24.76 3.51
C ASN A 113 -13.81 24.50 4.05
N ILE A 114 -13.94 23.82 5.19
CA ILE A 114 -15.23 23.60 5.88
C ILE A 114 -15.40 24.59 7.06
N GLY A 115 -14.73 25.75 7.00
CA GLY A 115 -14.81 26.83 7.97
C GLY A 115 -15.50 28.06 7.39
#